data_AF-N8UU88-F1
#
_entry.id   AF-N8UU88-F1
#
_cell.length_a   1.000
_cell.length_b   1.000
_cell.length_c   1.000
_cell.angle_alpha   90.00
_cell.angle_beta   90.00
_cell.angle_gamma   90.00
#
_symmetry.space_group_name_H-M   'P 1'
#
loop_
_entity.id
_entity.type
_entity.pdbx_description
1 polymer ?
#
loop_
_entity_poly.entity_id
_entity_poly.type
_entity_poly.pdbx_seq_one_letter_code
_entity_poly.pdbx_strand_id
1 'polypeptide(L)'
;MDVHFITKMIHMIAMSLLIIAFVLRGSTLFVGVQDQQPNLKARKAMVGLQHLSLTLIIVTGVILLAMKNFDVQPWFYAKVILFFVLWSSLIKTYKQDSSILLEQRRAGLLIGTVAMVGILGLVMIKPVFA
;
A
#
# COMPACT_ATOMS: atom_id res chain seq x y z
N MET A 1 -19.35 19.78 8.35
CA MET A 1 -19.08 18.39 7.90
C MET A 1 -18.74 17.57 9.12
N ASP A 2 -19.25 16.34 9.21
CA ASP A 2 -19.00 15.43 10.31
C ASP A 2 -17.56 14.88 10.25
N VAL A 3 -16.95 14.71 11.43
CA VAL A 3 -15.56 14.22 11.56
C VAL A 3 -15.40 12.85 10.88
N HIS A 4 -16.39 11.97 11.05
CA HIS A 4 -16.39 10.63 10.45
C HIS A 4 -16.27 10.69 8.92
N PHE A 5 -17.10 11.50 8.26
CA PHE A 5 -17.03 11.70 6.81
C PHE A 5 -15.69 12.27 6.36
N ILE A 6 -15.17 13.30 7.05
CA ILE A 6 -13.87 13.91 6.70
C ILE A 6 -12.76 12.87 6.78
N THR A 7 -12.69 12.11 7.88
CA THR A 7 -11.67 11.06 8.05
C THR A 7 -11.79 9.98 6.97
N LYS A 8 -13.01 9.55 6.63
CA LYS A 8 -13.25 8.60 5.53
C LYS A 8 -12.79 9.16 4.19
N MET A 9 -13.06 10.43 3.90
CA MET A 9 -12.60 11.10 2.68
C MET A 9 -11.08 11.12 2.58
N ILE A 10 -10.38 11.52 3.66
CA ILE A 10 -8.92 11.52 3.71
C ILE A 10 -8.37 10.10 3.52
N HIS A 11 -8.97 9.08 4.14
CA HIS A 11 -8.57 7.69 3.98
C HIS A 11 -8.68 7.21 2.53
N MET A 12 -9.79 7.55 1.85
CA MET A 12 -9.98 7.20 0.43
C MET A 12 -8.97 7.91 -0.48
N ILE A 13 -8.70 9.20 -0.23
CA ILE A 13 -7.68 9.96 -0.97
C ILE A 13 -6.29 9.32 -0.75
N ALA A 14 -5.94 9.00 0.50
CA ALA A 14 -4.67 8.36 0.82
C ALA A 14 -4.51 7.00 0.13
N MET A 15 -5.58 6.22 0.04
CA MET A 15 -5.58 4.97 -0.73
C MET A 15 -5.30 5.20 -2.21
N SER A 16 -5.97 6.17 -2.83
CA SER A 16 -5.72 6.53 -4.24
C SER A 16 -4.28 6.99 -4.47
N LEU A 17 -3.73 7.81 -3.56
CA LEU A 17 -2.33 8.23 -3.62
C LEU A 17 -1.35 7.06 -3.46
N LEU A 18 -1.67 6.08 -2.59
CA LEU A 18 -0.86 4.87 -2.45
C LEU A 18 -0.86 4.04 -3.75
N ILE A 19 -2.00 3.91 -4.43
CA ILE A 19 -2.10 3.19 -5.72
C ILE A 19 -1.24 3.88 -6.77
N ILE A 20 -1.34 5.22 -6.88
CA ILE A 20 -0.52 6.00 -7.81
C ILE A 20 0.97 5.80 -7.50
N ALA A 21 1.37 5.94 -6.24
CA ALA A 21 2.76 5.72 -5.81
C ALA A 21 3.23 4.29 -6.10
N PHE A 22 2.39 3.29 -5.88
CA PHE A 22 2.67 1.89 -6.14
C PHE A 22 2.96 1.64 -7.62
N VAL A 23 2.09 2.13 -8.52
CA VAL A 23 2.25 1.96 -9.97
C VAL A 23 3.48 2.71 -10.49
N LEU A 24 3.64 3.98 -10.10
CA LEU A 24 4.78 4.81 -10.53
C LEU A 24 6.10 4.25 -10.04
N ARG A 25 6.20 3.79 -8.79
CA ARG A 25 7.43 3.16 -8.30
C ARG A 25 7.62 1.78 -8.89
N GLY A 26 6.55 1.03 -9.16
CA GLY A 26 6.62 -0.28 -9.79
C GLY A 26 7.26 -0.20 -11.18
N SER A 27 6.87 0.79 -11.99
CA SER A 27 7.39 0.99 -13.34
C SER A 27 8.91 1.24 -13.38
N THR A 28 9.47 1.89 -12.34
CA THR A 28 10.92 2.13 -12.24
C THR A 28 11.77 0.86 -12.10
N LEU A 29 11.15 -0.31 -11.83
CA LEU A 29 11.82 -1.61 -11.84
C LEU A 29 11.91 -2.24 -13.25
N PHE A 30 11.27 -1.61 -14.23
CA PHE A 30 11.28 -2.03 -15.63
C PHE A 30 11.89 -0.98 -16.56
N VAL A 31 11.90 0.29 -16.14
CA VAL A 31 12.42 1.42 -16.93
C VAL A 31 13.52 2.16 -16.17
N GLY A 32 14.68 2.32 -16.79
CA GLY A 32 15.79 3.11 -16.24
C GLY A 32 16.50 2.46 -15.04
N VAL A 33 16.56 1.11 -15.01
CA VAL A 33 17.28 0.34 -14.00
C VAL A 33 18.79 0.49 -14.20
N GLN A 34 19.52 0.74 -13.11
CA GLN A 34 20.98 0.81 -13.08
C GLN A 34 21.46 0.01 -11.86
N ASP A 35 22.46 -0.86 -12.02
CA ASP A 35 23.06 -1.66 -10.94
C ASP A 35 22.03 -2.37 -10.06
N GLN A 36 21.03 -3.01 -10.69
CA GLN A 36 19.91 -3.71 -10.04
C GLN A 36 19.00 -2.81 -9.17
N GLN A 37 19.16 -1.49 -9.24
CA GLN A 37 18.36 -0.50 -8.54
C GLN A 37 17.35 0.19 -9.47
N PRO A 38 16.15 0.53 -8.96
CA PRO A 38 15.18 1.32 -9.71
C PRO A 38 15.68 2.76 -9.96
N ASN A 39 15.20 3.36 -11.05
CA ASN A 39 15.59 4.70 -11.52
C ASN A 39 15.59 5.77 -10.40
N LEU A 40 16.71 6.50 -10.28
CA LEU A 40 16.99 7.46 -9.22
C LEU A 40 16.36 8.86 -9.45
N LYS A 41 16.06 9.25 -10.70
CA LYS A 41 15.76 10.67 -11.05
C LYS A 41 14.50 11.28 -10.42
N ALA A 42 13.59 10.49 -9.86
CA ALA A 42 12.42 10.97 -9.10
C ALA A 42 12.21 10.27 -7.74
N ARG A 43 13.25 9.59 -7.24
CA ARG A 43 13.16 8.64 -6.11
C ARG A 43 12.58 9.25 -4.83
N LYS A 44 13.04 10.45 -4.44
CA LYS A 44 12.67 11.05 -3.14
C LYS A 44 11.19 11.43 -3.05
N ALA A 45 10.64 12.08 -4.08
CA ALA A 45 9.25 12.50 -4.10
C ALA A 45 8.30 11.29 -4.10
N MET A 46 8.58 10.27 -4.91
CA MET A 46 7.75 9.05 -4.97
C MET A 46 7.82 8.25 -3.66
N VAL A 47 9.00 8.16 -3.04
CA VAL A 47 9.18 7.53 -1.72
C VAL A 47 8.40 8.31 -0.66
N GLY A 48 8.51 9.64 -0.65
CA GLY A 48 7.75 10.51 0.25
C GLY A 48 6.24 10.34 0.09
N LEU A 49 5.73 10.31 -1.15
CA LEU A 49 4.31 10.08 -1.42
C LEU A 49 3.84 8.71 -0.92
N GLN A 50 4.64 7.66 -1.11
CA GLN A 50 4.32 6.33 -0.58
C GLN A 50 4.24 6.32 0.95
N HIS A 51 5.24 6.88 1.63
CA HIS A 51 5.25 6.94 3.09
C HIS A 51 4.11 7.80 3.63
N LEU A 52 3.86 8.96 3.05
CA LEU A 52 2.74 9.82 3.41
C LEU A 52 1.40 9.08 3.27
N SER A 53 1.19 8.40 2.15
CA SER A 53 -0.04 7.65 1.89
C SER A 53 -0.23 6.51 2.89
N LEU A 54 0.82 5.72 3.15
CA LEU A 54 0.79 4.64 4.16
C LEU A 54 0.48 5.18 5.56
N THR A 55 1.15 6.26 5.97
CA THR A 55 0.92 6.91 7.27
C THR A 55 -0.52 7.40 7.40
N LEU A 56 -1.04 8.09 6.38
CA LEU A 56 -2.43 8.56 6.37
C LEU A 56 -3.41 7.39 6.43
N ILE A 57 -3.21 6.31 5.67
CA ILE A 57 -4.06 5.11 5.71
C ILE A 57 -4.08 4.50 7.11
N ILE A 58 -2.93 4.37 7.77
CA ILE A 58 -2.83 3.81 9.12
C ILE A 58 -3.53 4.70 10.13
N VAL A 59 -3.19 5.99 10.18
CA VAL A 59 -3.74 6.94 11.15
C VAL A 59 -5.26 7.07 10.98
N THR A 60 -5.73 7.34 9.77
CA THR A 60 -7.17 7.47 9.52
C THR A 60 -7.90 6.14 9.69
N GLY A 61 -7.26 5.00 9.38
CA GLY A 61 -7.82 3.67 9.62
C GLY A 61 -8.05 3.40 11.11
N VAL A 62 -7.06 3.71 11.96
CA VAL A 62 -7.19 3.58 13.42
C VAL A 62 -8.27 4.51 13.98
N ILE A 63 -8.34 5.76 13.51
CA ILE A 63 -9.41 6.69 13.91
C ILE A 63 -10.79 6.14 13.54
N LEU A 64 -10.98 5.67 12.31
CA LEU A 64 -12.25 5.09 11.86
C LEU A 64 -12.64 3.84 12.66
N LEU A 65 -11.66 3.02 13.06
CA LEU A 65 -11.90 1.88 13.94
C LEU A 65 -12.37 2.31 15.33
N ALA A 66 -11.70 3.30 15.92
CA ALA A 66 -12.07 3.83 17.23
C ALA A 66 -13.49 4.42 17.21
N MET A 67 -13.84 5.15 16.15
CA MET A 67 -15.20 5.68 15.95
C MET A 67 -16.26 4.57 15.77
N LYS A 68 -15.84 3.38 15.33
CA LYS A 68 -16.70 2.19 15.21
C LYS A 68 -16.61 1.26 16.44
N ASN A 69 -16.02 1.70 17.54
CA ASN A 69 -15.81 0.89 18.75
C ASN A 69 -15.10 -0.44 18.48
N PHE A 70 -14.24 -0.50 17.45
CA PHE A 70 -13.55 -1.70 16.99
C PHE A 70 -14.47 -2.86 16.60
N ASP A 71 -15.77 -2.62 16.39
CA ASP A 71 -16.69 -3.61 15.85
C ASP A 71 -16.39 -3.80 14.35
N VAL A 72 -15.78 -4.91 13.97
CA VAL A 72 -15.35 -5.17 12.59
C VAL A 72 -15.77 -6.56 12.12
N GLN A 73 -16.10 -6.64 10.83
CA GLN A 73 -16.45 -7.90 10.20
C GLN A 73 -15.18 -8.69 9.80
N PRO A 74 -15.27 -10.03 9.62
CA PRO A 74 -14.13 -10.88 9.30
C PRO A 74 -13.25 -10.41 8.12
N TRP A 75 -13.86 -9.89 7.06
CA TRP A 75 -13.12 -9.39 5.88
C TRP A 75 -12.20 -8.21 6.20
N PHE A 76 -12.44 -7.48 7.29
CA PHE A 76 -11.55 -6.42 7.76
C PHE A 76 -10.21 -6.98 8.23
N TYR A 77 -10.20 -8.09 8.97
CA TYR A 77 -8.96 -8.72 9.43
C TYR A 77 -8.13 -9.23 8.25
N ALA A 78 -8.77 -9.85 7.25
CA ALA A 78 -8.11 -10.26 6.02
C ALA A 78 -7.43 -9.06 5.32
N LYS A 79 -8.12 -7.92 5.26
CA LYS A 79 -7.57 -6.67 4.71
C LYS A 79 -6.34 -6.18 5.50
N VAL A 80 -6.36 -6.27 6.83
CA VAL A 80 -5.20 -5.89 7.67
C VAL A 80 -4.02 -6.83 7.41
N ILE A 81 -4.24 -8.14 7.30
CA ILE A 81 -3.19 -9.12 6.97
C ILE A 81 -2.59 -8.81 5.59
N LEU A 82 -3.43 -8.60 4.58
CA LEU A 82 -2.95 -8.24 3.24
C LEU A 82 -2.21 -6.90 3.24
N PHE A 83 -2.60 -5.94 4.09
CA PHE A 83 -1.88 -4.69 4.24
C PHE A 83 -0.46 -4.91 4.79
N PHE A 84 -0.28 -5.81 5.77
CA PHE A 84 1.06 -6.19 6.23
C PHE A 84 1.87 -6.90 5.14
N VAL A 85 1.24 -7.77 4.33
CA VAL A 85 1.90 -8.41 3.18
C VAL A 85 2.36 -7.35 2.18
N LEU A 86 1.50 -6.40 1.83
CA LEU A 86 1.83 -5.27 0.94
C LEU A 86 3.00 -4.45 1.50
N TRP A 87 2.94 -4.06 2.77
CA TRP A 87 4.00 -3.28 3.41
C TRP A 87 5.33 -4.04 3.41
N SER A 88 5.33 -5.31 3.84
CA SER A 88 6.53 -6.16 3.85
C SER A 88 7.14 -6.32 2.45
N SER A 89 6.29 -6.57 1.45
CA SER A 89 6.70 -6.62 0.04
C SER A 89 7.37 -5.32 -0.41
N LEU A 90 6.77 -4.16 -0.11
CA LEU A 90 7.31 -2.86 -0.50
C LEU A 90 8.67 -2.57 0.15
N ILE A 91 8.86 -2.94 1.42
CA ILE A 91 10.16 -2.81 2.10
C ILE A 91 11.22 -3.63 1.35
N LYS A 92 10.93 -4.90 1.04
CA LYS A 92 11.87 -5.80 0.36
C LYS A 92 12.17 -5.37 -1.07
N THR A 93 11.14 -4.99 -1.82
CA THR A 93 11.23 -4.55 -3.22
C THR A 93 12.18 -3.37 -3.39
N TYR A 94 12.15 -2.42 -2.45
CA TYR A 94 12.89 -1.16 -2.53
C TYR A 94 14.03 -1.04 -1.53
N LYS A 95 14.42 -2.14 -0.86
CA LYS A 95 15.58 -2.16 0.04
C LYS A 95 16.84 -1.76 -0.72
N GLN A 96 17.60 -0.82 -0.17
CA GLN A 96 18.83 -0.30 -0.80
C GLN A 96 19.99 -1.25 -0.51
N ASP A 97 20.01 -2.36 -1.24
CA ASP A 97 20.95 -3.46 -1.04
C ASP A 97 21.38 -3.98 -2.42
N SER A 98 22.66 -3.83 -2.74
CA SER A 98 23.24 -4.19 -4.04
C SER A 98 23.37 -5.70 -4.23
N SER A 99 23.21 -6.50 -3.16
CA SER A 99 23.21 -7.97 -3.27
C SER A 99 21.87 -8.54 -3.79
N ILE A 100 20.81 -7.73 -3.78
CA ILE A 100 19.46 -8.18 -4.18
C ILE A 100 19.27 -8.01 -5.68
N LEU A 101 19.06 -9.14 -6.35
CA LEU A 101 18.83 -9.20 -7.78
C LEU A 101 17.55 -8.46 -8.19
N LEU A 102 17.56 -7.88 -9.40
CA LEU A 102 16.39 -7.20 -9.96
C LEU A 102 15.16 -8.11 -10.05
N GLU A 103 15.36 -9.39 -10.35
CA GLU A 103 14.27 -10.38 -10.42
C GLU A 103 13.60 -10.60 -9.05
N GLN A 104 14.39 -10.65 -7.97
CA GLN A 104 13.86 -10.77 -6.61
C GLN A 104 13.04 -9.53 -6.23
N ARG A 105 13.44 -8.33 -6.69
CA ARG A 105 12.67 -7.10 -6.49
C ARG A 105 11.34 -7.14 -7.24
N ARG A 106 11.35 -7.63 -8.48
CA ARG A 106 10.13 -7.80 -9.28
C ARG A 106 9.19 -8.86 -8.68
N ALA A 107 9.74 -9.94 -8.12
CA ALA A 107 8.96 -10.91 -7.34
C ALA A 107 8.32 -10.24 -6.10
N GLY A 108 9.08 -9.39 -5.41
CA GLY A 108 8.55 -8.52 -4.35
C GLY A 108 7.37 -7.68 -4.84
N LEU A 109 7.51 -6.99 -5.97
CA LEU A 109 6.44 -6.19 -6.57
C LEU A 109 5.20 -7.05 -6.89
N LEU A 110 5.38 -8.24 -7.46
CA LEU A 110 4.29 -9.17 -7.76
C LEU A 110 3.48 -9.52 -6.51
N ILE A 111 4.15 -9.88 -5.41
CA ILE A 111 3.51 -10.16 -4.12
C ILE A 111 2.72 -8.94 -3.64
N GLY A 112 3.31 -7.74 -3.77
CA GLY A 112 2.64 -6.48 -3.45
C GLY A 112 1.39 -6.24 -4.29
N THR A 113 1.44 -6.55 -5.58
CA THR A 113 0.30 -6.41 -6.50
C THR A 113 -0.84 -7.35 -6.10
N VAL A 114 -0.53 -8.62 -5.82
CA VAL A 114 -1.54 -9.59 -5.36
C VAL A 114 -2.21 -9.11 -4.07
N ALA A 115 -1.41 -8.62 -3.11
CA ALA A 115 -1.94 -8.08 -1.86
C ALA A 115 -2.82 -6.83 -2.09
N MET A 116 -2.38 -5.90 -2.95
CA MET A 116 -3.12 -4.70 -3.32
C MET A 116 -4.48 -5.04 -3.96
N VAL A 117 -4.49 -5.94 -4.94
CA VAL A 117 -5.72 -6.40 -5.60
C VAL A 117 -6.66 -7.07 -4.59
N GLY A 118 -6.12 -7.90 -3.69
CA GLY A 118 -6.91 -8.51 -2.62
C GLY A 118 -7.54 -7.47 -1.67
N ILE A 119 -6.79 -6.45 -1.26
CA ILE A 119 -7.30 -5.34 -0.43
C ILE A 119 -8.45 -4.63 -1.15
N LEU A 120 -8.27 -4.27 -2.42
CA LEU A 120 -9.30 -3.60 -3.22
C LEU A 120 -10.54 -4.49 -3.38
N GLY A 121 -10.35 -5.77 -3.68
CA GLY A 121 -11.43 -6.75 -3.78
C GLY A 121 -12.24 -6.86 -2.49
N LEU A 122 -11.58 -6.94 -1.33
CA LEU A 122 -12.27 -6.98 -0.03
C LEU A 122 -13.06 -5.69 0.25
N VAL A 123 -12.56 -4.53 -0.16
CA VAL A 123 -13.25 -3.24 0.00
C VAL A 123 -14.49 -3.14 -0.92
N MET A 124 -14.43 -3.72 -2.13
CA MET A 124 -15.54 -3.72 -3.08
C MET A 124 -16.61 -4.75 -2.71
N ILE A 125 -16.20 -5.98 -2.42
CA ILE A 125 -17.12 -7.12 -2.20
C ILE A 125 -17.67 -7.13 -0.78
N LYS A 126 -16.83 -6.80 0.23
CA LYS A 126 -17.16 -6.87 1.67
C LYS A 126 -17.89 -8.17 2.03
N PRO A 127 -17.27 -9.35 1.81
CA PRO A 127 -17.96 -10.61 1.97
C PRO A 127 -18.44 -10.78 3.42
N VAL A 128 -19.72 -11.09 3.56
CA VAL A 128 -20.35 -11.45 4.83
C VAL A 128 -20.63 -12.94 4.75
N PHE A 129 -19.89 -13.72 5.53
CA PHE A 129 -20.17 -15.14 5.70
C PHE A 129 -21.21 -15.23 6.82
N ALA A 130 -22.43 -15.59 6.45
CA ALA A 130 -23.55 -15.81 7.36
C ALA A 130 -23.34 -17.06 8.22
#